data_AF-A0A3D5RVU7-F1
#
_entry.id   AF-A0A3D5RVU7-F1
#
_cell.length_a   1.000
_cell.length_b   1.000
_cell.length_c   1.000
_cell.angle_alpha   90.00
_cell.angle_beta   90.00
_cell.angle_gamma   90.00
#
_symmetry.space_group_name_H-M   'P 1'
#
loop_
_entity.id
_entity.type
_entity.pdbx_description
1 polymer ?
#
loop_
_entity_poly.entity_id
_entity_poly.type
_entity_poly.pdbx_seq_one_letter_code
_entity_poly.pdbx_strand_id
1 'polypeptide(L)'
;MQQLEIADLIRANQLMNPHLDFSTRYTFYYDETNNFRKLHIINEQGFNNSINSNFVLGGFLYENDKPNLDSLVTGLRLQPTITEIKLKHLAKGDFLECLKSSKLDYFLNYMLNSNLFAHYSSINPLYYSIVDIVDSAILESSVMGQLDIGFINGLKDTLYRLCKLELPRVTDLFYRYQYPNIKSNQVLSFIQELTELFSDYEDQFEFHLGLTSIKQMLKEATKKNSLTFVMDEEDHVLMKDFFHFYFRLIYTFKNSEHILDREESIIYEMNGIKLTHQGIPFQNHEFRDSKSDLLIQLSDVFVGLVGKLSTFINTLSPVDIEREITNLTGGQKSCLDAFLKVIVKSDRKNQAFFHNVNGLSELDKFKLIFNLRGYS
;
A
#
# COMPACT_ATOMS: atom_id res chain seq x y z
N MET A 1 8.92 14.51 -24.37
CA MET A 1 9.41 13.54 -23.37
C MET A 1 9.97 14.36 -22.22
N GLN A 2 9.40 14.22 -21.02
CA GLN A 2 9.81 14.96 -19.83
C GLN A 2 11.11 14.37 -19.29
N GLN A 3 12.09 15.20 -18.92
CA GLN A 3 13.29 14.72 -18.25
C GLN A 3 13.09 14.81 -16.73
N LEU A 4 13.43 13.74 -16.01
CA LEU A 4 13.30 13.68 -14.56
C LEU A 4 14.63 13.24 -13.93
N GLU A 5 15.21 14.10 -13.10
CA GLU A 5 16.42 13.83 -12.35
C GLU A 5 16.07 13.16 -11.01
N ILE A 6 16.60 11.96 -10.76
CA ILE A 6 16.21 11.14 -9.61
C ILE A 6 17.14 11.28 -8.41
N ALA A 7 18.27 11.99 -8.54
CA ALA A 7 19.24 12.16 -7.45
C ALA A 7 18.61 12.75 -6.17
N ASP A 8 17.72 13.73 -6.29
CA ASP A 8 17.07 14.35 -5.14
C ASP A 8 16.03 13.42 -4.49
N LEU A 9 15.31 12.63 -5.27
CA LEU A 9 14.37 11.62 -4.77
C LEU A 9 15.08 10.54 -3.96
N ILE A 10 16.22 10.05 -4.49
CA ILE A 10 17.07 9.09 -3.79
C ILE A 10 17.60 9.68 -2.49
N ARG A 11 18.13 10.91 -2.55
CA ARG A 11 18.69 11.59 -1.38
C ARG A 11 17.64 11.80 -0.29
N ALA A 12 16.44 12.26 -0.67
CA ALA A 12 15.33 12.42 0.26
C ALA A 12 14.96 11.10 0.93
N ASN A 13 14.84 10.02 0.15
CA ASN A 13 14.50 8.70 0.69
C ASN A 13 15.58 8.17 1.66
N GLN A 14 16.86 8.36 1.36
CA GLN A 14 17.97 7.98 2.23
C GLN A 14 18.02 8.80 3.53
N LEU A 15 17.71 10.09 3.47
CA LEU A 15 17.66 10.96 4.65
C LEU A 15 16.50 10.62 5.59
N MET A 16 15.35 10.22 5.03
CA MET A 16 14.19 9.79 5.81
C MET A 16 14.39 8.40 6.43
N ASN A 17 15.26 7.57 5.85
CA ASN A 17 15.47 6.18 6.25
C ASN A 17 16.97 5.85 6.39
N PRO A 18 17.72 6.57 7.25
CA PRO A 18 19.19 6.46 7.29
C PRO A 18 19.69 5.11 7.82
N HIS A 19 18.81 4.33 8.45
CA HIS A 19 19.12 3.01 9.01
C HIS A 19 18.87 1.86 8.02
N LEU A 20 18.25 2.15 6.87
CA LEU A 20 17.91 1.15 5.86
C LEU A 20 18.98 1.04 4.78
N ASP A 21 19.13 -0.15 4.23
CA ASP A 21 20.09 -0.41 3.15
C ASP A 21 19.41 -0.25 1.78
N PHE A 22 19.86 0.73 1.00
CA PHE A 22 19.44 0.94 -0.40
C PHE A 22 20.59 0.70 -1.38
N SER A 23 21.72 0.21 -0.89
CA SER A 23 22.97 0.11 -1.63
C SER A 23 23.23 -1.30 -2.18
N THR A 24 22.85 -2.33 -1.41
CA THR A 24 22.97 -3.73 -1.84
C THR A 24 22.18 -3.98 -3.11
N ARG A 25 22.77 -4.75 -4.02
CA ARG A 25 22.19 -5.07 -5.32
C ARG A 25 21.33 -6.31 -5.21
N TYR A 26 20.14 -6.22 -5.78
CA TYR A 26 19.21 -7.32 -5.89
C TYR A 26 18.65 -7.39 -7.31
N THR A 27 17.99 -8.50 -7.64
CA THR A 27 17.09 -8.60 -8.77
C THR A 27 15.67 -8.77 -8.23
N PHE A 28 14.84 -7.75 -8.43
CA PHE A 28 13.46 -7.73 -7.97
C PHE A 28 12.51 -8.19 -9.07
N TYR A 29 11.49 -8.94 -8.68
CA TYR A 29 10.37 -9.32 -9.52
C TYR A 29 9.07 -8.75 -8.97
N TYR A 30 8.23 -8.26 -9.88
CA TYR A 30 6.98 -7.57 -9.54
C TYR A 30 5.79 -8.16 -10.27
N ASP A 31 4.69 -8.24 -9.54
CA ASP A 31 3.32 -8.32 -10.03
C ASP A 31 2.46 -7.44 -9.11
N GLU A 32 1.20 -7.23 -9.45
CA GLU A 32 0.27 -6.38 -8.72
C GLU A 32 -1.07 -7.05 -8.41
N THR A 33 -1.80 -6.48 -7.46
CA THR A 33 -3.19 -6.88 -7.23
C THR A 33 -4.10 -6.32 -8.32
N ASN A 34 -4.93 -7.19 -8.89
CA ASN A 34 -5.91 -6.86 -9.94
C ASN A 34 -7.14 -6.08 -9.40
N ASN A 35 -6.92 -5.01 -8.64
CA ASN A 35 -7.98 -4.32 -7.92
C ASN A 35 -8.61 -3.20 -8.76
N PHE A 36 -7.81 -2.22 -9.20
CA PHE A 36 -8.27 -1.11 -10.04
C PHE A 36 -7.10 -0.26 -10.55
N ARG A 37 -7.33 0.52 -11.62
CA ARG A 37 -6.34 1.49 -12.16
C ARG A 37 -6.56 2.94 -11.70
N LYS A 38 -7.80 3.28 -11.34
CA LYS A 38 -8.24 4.61 -10.91
C LYS A 38 -9.31 4.47 -9.83
N LEU A 39 -9.23 5.26 -8.77
CA LEU A 39 -10.28 5.40 -7.77
C LEU A 39 -11.02 6.72 -7.98
N HIS A 40 -12.33 6.67 -8.14
CA HIS A 40 -13.17 7.86 -8.21
C HIS A 40 -14.52 7.63 -7.54
N ILE A 41 -15.14 8.75 -7.13
CA ILE A 41 -16.47 8.78 -6.57
C ILE A 41 -17.47 8.74 -7.74
N ILE A 42 -18.39 7.78 -7.73
CA ILE A 42 -19.43 7.66 -8.78
C ILE A 42 -20.62 8.56 -8.44
N ASN A 43 -21.02 8.57 -7.17
CA ASN A 43 -22.15 9.31 -6.64
C ASN A 43 -21.99 9.48 -5.12
N GLU A 44 -22.97 10.11 -4.48
CA GLU A 44 -23.04 10.34 -3.03
C GLU A 44 -22.93 9.05 -2.18
N GLN A 45 -23.10 7.88 -2.77
CA GLN A 45 -23.20 6.60 -2.06
C GLN A 45 -22.03 5.64 -2.35
N GLY A 46 -21.08 5.97 -3.23
CA GLY A 46 -20.01 5.00 -3.47
C GLY A 46 -18.90 5.35 -4.46
N PHE A 47 -17.98 4.41 -4.52
CA PHE A 47 -16.76 4.42 -5.31
C PHE A 47 -16.86 3.39 -6.44
N ASN A 48 -16.04 3.56 -7.48
CA ASN A 48 -15.97 2.59 -8.57
C ASN A 48 -15.32 1.25 -8.20
N ASN A 49 -14.59 1.20 -7.08
CA ASN A 49 -13.93 -0.01 -6.60
C ASN A 49 -14.00 -0.11 -5.07
N SER A 50 -13.71 -1.31 -4.56
CA SER A 50 -13.58 -1.52 -3.11
C SER A 50 -12.44 -0.67 -2.54
N ILE A 51 -12.76 0.16 -1.55
CA ILE A 51 -11.78 0.93 -0.78
C ILE A 51 -11.16 0.10 0.37
N ASN A 52 -11.70 -1.09 0.62
CA ASN A 52 -11.20 -1.99 1.66
C ASN A 52 -10.08 -2.91 1.16
N SER A 53 -9.81 -2.93 -0.14
CA SER A 53 -8.77 -3.76 -0.73
C SER A 53 -7.58 -2.90 -1.13
N ASN A 54 -6.41 -3.17 -0.57
CA ASN A 54 -5.22 -2.41 -0.91
C ASN A 54 -4.73 -2.74 -2.31
N PHE A 55 -4.24 -1.74 -3.03
CA PHE A 55 -3.35 -1.99 -4.15
C PHE A 55 -2.00 -2.45 -3.62
N VAL A 56 -1.51 -3.60 -4.07
CA VAL A 56 -0.23 -4.16 -3.65
C VAL A 56 0.61 -4.42 -4.89
N LEU A 57 1.80 -3.86 -4.94
CA LEU A 57 2.81 -4.07 -5.98
C LEU A 57 4.04 -4.66 -5.33
N GLY A 58 4.51 -5.82 -5.78
CA GLY A 58 5.59 -6.53 -5.11
C GLY A 58 5.83 -7.92 -5.64
N GLY A 59 6.51 -8.74 -4.85
CA GLY A 59 6.85 -10.09 -5.27
C GLY A 59 8.04 -10.66 -4.52
N PHE A 60 8.93 -11.30 -5.27
CA PHE A 60 10.17 -11.87 -4.74
C PHE A 60 11.40 -11.21 -5.34
N LEU A 61 12.51 -11.30 -4.61
CA LEU A 61 13.82 -10.84 -5.02
C LEU A 61 14.91 -11.83 -4.57
N TYR A 62 16.07 -11.74 -5.21
CA TYR A 62 17.30 -12.39 -4.76
C TYR A 62 18.49 -11.43 -4.92
N GLU A 63 19.57 -11.64 -4.14
CA GLU A 63 20.78 -10.79 -4.16
C GLU A 63 21.80 -11.23 -5.20
N ASN A 64 22.05 -12.54 -5.30
CA ASN A 64 23.11 -13.12 -6.10
C ASN A 64 22.52 -14.02 -7.20
N ASP A 65 22.67 -15.33 -7.06
CA ASP A 65 22.21 -16.28 -8.07
C ASP A 65 20.70 -16.48 -8.03
N LYS A 66 20.08 -16.46 -9.22
CA LYS A 66 18.67 -16.83 -9.39
C LYS A 66 18.47 -18.27 -8.90
N PRO A 67 17.55 -18.52 -7.95
CA PRO A 67 17.31 -19.87 -7.46
C PRO A 67 16.65 -20.74 -8.55
N ASN A 68 17.01 -22.03 -8.58
CA ASN A 68 16.29 -23.02 -9.38
C ASN A 68 14.93 -23.32 -8.72
N LEU A 69 13.85 -23.22 -9.49
CA LEU A 69 12.46 -23.36 -9.04
C LEU A 69 11.76 -24.61 -9.62
N ASP A 70 12.47 -25.49 -10.32
CA ASP A 70 11.91 -26.67 -10.99
C ASP A 70 11.25 -27.63 -9.97
N SER A 71 11.87 -27.76 -8.80
CA SER A 71 11.36 -28.58 -7.70
C SER A 71 10.06 -28.02 -7.11
N LEU A 72 9.90 -26.68 -7.05
CA LEU A 72 8.65 -26.05 -6.65
C LEU A 72 7.53 -26.38 -7.63
N VAL A 73 7.77 -26.15 -8.93
CA VAL A 73 6.76 -26.36 -9.98
C VAL A 73 6.30 -27.82 -10.00
N THR A 74 7.26 -28.75 -9.91
CA THR A 74 6.97 -30.19 -9.83
C THR A 74 6.17 -30.53 -8.57
N GLY A 75 6.55 -29.96 -7.42
CA GLY A 75 5.89 -30.22 -6.13
C GLY A 75 4.47 -29.66 -6.02
N LEU A 76 4.16 -28.56 -6.72
CA LEU A 76 2.81 -27.97 -6.76
C LEU A 76 1.78 -28.89 -7.43
N ARG A 77 2.22 -29.84 -8.28
CA ARG A 77 1.36 -30.82 -8.98
C ARG A 77 0.15 -30.13 -9.64
N LEU A 78 0.43 -29.08 -10.40
CA LEU A 78 -0.59 -28.33 -11.13
C LEU A 78 -1.07 -29.14 -12.34
N GLN A 79 -2.29 -28.83 -12.81
CA GLN A 79 -2.80 -29.45 -14.03
C GLN A 79 -1.90 -29.08 -15.21
N PRO A 80 -1.58 -30.01 -16.13
CA PRO A 80 -0.68 -29.74 -17.26
C PRO A 80 -1.12 -28.61 -18.20
N THR A 81 -2.41 -28.23 -18.16
CA THR A 81 -2.99 -27.13 -18.94
C THR A 81 -2.69 -25.75 -18.36
N ILE A 82 -2.17 -25.67 -17.13
CA ILE A 82 -1.80 -24.41 -16.51
C ILE A 82 -0.48 -23.94 -17.10
N THR A 83 -0.55 -22.91 -17.95
CA THR A 83 0.62 -22.26 -18.57
C THR A 83 1.18 -21.11 -17.74
N GLU A 84 0.42 -20.67 -16.73
CA GLU A 84 0.78 -19.54 -15.88
C GLU A 84 0.27 -19.79 -14.45
N ILE A 85 1.18 -19.85 -13.48
CA ILE A 85 0.84 -20.01 -12.07
C ILE A 85 0.29 -18.68 -11.56
N LYS A 86 -0.83 -18.75 -10.82
CA LYS A 86 -1.50 -17.61 -10.20
C LYS A 86 -2.06 -18.04 -8.86
N LEU A 87 -2.38 -17.10 -7.97
CA LEU A 87 -2.95 -17.42 -6.65
C LEU A 87 -4.15 -18.36 -6.76
N LYS A 88 -5.06 -18.13 -7.71
CA LYS A 88 -6.28 -18.93 -7.91
C LYS A 88 -6.04 -20.42 -8.17
N HIS A 89 -4.83 -20.79 -8.61
CA HIS A 89 -4.42 -22.18 -8.85
C HIS A 89 -3.94 -22.86 -7.56
N LEU A 90 -3.46 -22.08 -6.60
CA LEU A 90 -2.94 -22.54 -5.32
C LEU A 90 -3.99 -22.44 -4.21
N ALA A 91 -4.79 -21.37 -4.17
CA ALA A 91 -5.79 -21.12 -3.14
C ALA A 91 -7.00 -20.36 -3.70
N LYS A 92 -8.15 -20.47 -3.02
CA LYS A 92 -9.42 -19.82 -3.40
C LYS A 92 -10.10 -19.23 -2.18
N GLY A 93 -11.03 -18.31 -2.40
CA GLY A 93 -11.81 -17.67 -1.34
C GLY A 93 -11.13 -16.41 -0.77
N ASP A 94 -11.58 -15.99 0.40
CA ASP A 94 -10.98 -14.90 1.17
C ASP A 94 -9.64 -15.32 1.81
N PHE A 95 -9.07 -14.46 2.66
CA PHE A 95 -7.80 -14.72 3.32
C PHE A 95 -7.83 -16.02 4.15
N LEU A 96 -8.85 -16.23 4.98
CA LEU A 96 -8.92 -17.39 5.87
C LEU A 96 -9.16 -18.69 5.11
N GLU A 97 -9.97 -18.64 4.04
CA GLU A 97 -10.16 -19.77 3.12
C GLU A 97 -8.86 -20.14 2.40
N CYS A 98 -8.06 -19.14 2.00
CA CYS A 98 -6.77 -19.40 1.35
C CYS A 98 -5.82 -20.20 2.26
N LEU A 99 -5.82 -19.92 3.56
CA LEU A 99 -4.98 -20.62 4.54
C LEU A 99 -5.32 -22.11 4.67
N LYS A 100 -6.47 -22.58 4.17
CA LYS A 100 -6.82 -24.01 4.16
C LYS A 100 -6.07 -24.80 3.09
N SER A 101 -5.41 -24.12 2.15
CA SER A 101 -4.78 -24.78 1.01
C SER A 101 -3.41 -25.37 1.34
N SER A 102 -3.28 -26.69 1.15
CA SER A 102 -1.99 -27.39 1.22
C SER A 102 -1.01 -26.97 0.11
N LYS A 103 -1.51 -26.52 -1.06
CA LYS A 103 -0.65 -26.02 -2.14
C LYS A 103 -0.06 -24.65 -1.78
N LEU A 104 -0.85 -23.80 -1.13
CA LEU A 104 -0.37 -22.51 -0.65
C LEU A 104 0.65 -22.70 0.48
N ASP A 105 0.37 -23.58 1.44
CA ASP A 105 1.31 -23.95 2.50
C ASP A 105 2.63 -24.49 1.92
N TYR A 106 2.57 -25.41 0.94
CA TYR A 106 3.76 -25.91 0.25
C TYR A 106 4.55 -24.78 -0.44
N PHE A 107 3.86 -23.90 -1.17
CA PHE A 107 4.48 -22.76 -1.84
C PHE A 107 5.21 -21.83 -0.84
N LEU A 108 4.54 -21.45 0.26
CA LEU A 108 5.12 -20.55 1.26
C LEU A 108 6.32 -21.18 1.98
N ASN A 109 6.22 -22.46 2.33
CA ASN A 109 7.34 -23.20 2.92
C ASN A 109 8.52 -23.31 1.95
N TYR A 110 8.27 -23.49 0.65
CA TYR A 110 9.34 -23.46 -0.35
C TYR A 110 10.01 -22.08 -0.40
N MET A 111 9.23 -20.99 -0.47
CA MET A 111 9.76 -19.63 -0.48
C MET A 111 10.62 -19.35 0.76
N LEU A 112 10.14 -19.77 1.93
CA LEU A 112 10.85 -19.64 3.21
C LEU A 112 12.23 -20.31 3.16
N ASN A 113 12.32 -21.52 2.60
CA ASN A 113 13.56 -22.31 2.53
C ASN A 113 14.46 -22.01 1.32
N SER A 114 13.99 -21.21 0.36
CA SER A 114 14.78 -20.78 -0.80
C SER A 114 15.70 -19.58 -0.50
N ASN A 115 16.51 -19.14 -1.45
CA ASN A 115 17.24 -17.86 -1.34
C ASN A 115 16.43 -16.65 -1.84
N LEU A 116 15.09 -16.78 -1.91
CA LEU A 116 14.19 -15.68 -2.20
C LEU A 116 13.80 -14.92 -0.93
N PHE A 117 13.64 -13.61 -1.09
CA PHE A 117 13.05 -12.71 -0.12
C PHE A 117 11.81 -12.06 -0.73
N ALA A 118 10.79 -11.84 0.08
CA ALA A 118 9.58 -11.14 -0.32
C ALA A 118 9.76 -9.63 -0.17
N HIS A 119 9.11 -8.88 -1.05
CA HIS A 119 8.97 -7.43 -0.95
C HIS A 119 7.59 -7.01 -1.42
N TYR A 120 7.08 -5.89 -0.91
CA TYR A 120 5.88 -5.28 -1.45
C TYR A 120 5.75 -3.81 -1.04
N SER A 121 4.99 -3.07 -1.84
CA SER A 121 4.41 -1.78 -1.53
C SER A 121 2.88 -1.93 -1.46
N SER A 122 2.28 -1.61 -0.32
CA SER A 122 0.84 -1.77 -0.04
C SER A 122 0.19 -0.41 0.19
N ILE A 123 -0.86 -0.10 -0.58
CA ILE A 123 -1.53 1.20 -0.59
C ILE A 123 -3.00 1.02 -0.25
N ASN A 124 -3.41 1.58 0.89
CA ASN A 124 -4.82 1.67 1.26
C ASN A 124 -5.47 2.82 0.49
N PRO A 125 -6.47 2.54 -0.37
CA PRO A 125 -7.01 3.55 -1.27
C PRO A 125 -7.69 4.70 -0.51
N LEU A 126 -8.48 4.39 0.52
CA LEU A 126 -9.16 5.41 1.32
C LEU A 126 -8.14 6.28 2.07
N TYR A 127 -7.15 5.67 2.71
CA TYR A 127 -6.11 6.39 3.43
C TYR A 127 -5.35 7.33 2.49
N TYR A 128 -4.86 6.82 1.36
CA TYR A 128 -4.18 7.65 0.36
C TYR A 128 -5.03 8.85 -0.07
N SER A 129 -6.33 8.62 -0.28
CA SER A 129 -7.24 9.65 -0.78
C SER A 129 -7.49 10.80 0.19
N ILE A 130 -7.20 10.68 1.48
CA ILE A 130 -7.62 11.67 2.50
C ILE A 130 -6.46 12.30 3.27
N VAL A 131 -5.27 11.71 3.26
CA VAL A 131 -4.13 12.24 4.04
C VAL A 131 -3.69 13.63 3.59
N ASP A 132 -3.95 13.97 2.32
CA ASP A 132 -3.66 15.28 1.74
C ASP A 132 -4.47 16.41 2.39
N ILE A 133 -5.62 16.11 3.00
CA ILE A 133 -6.36 17.07 3.83
C ILE A 133 -5.52 17.47 5.05
N VAL A 134 -4.91 16.49 5.72
CA VAL A 134 -4.06 16.74 6.90
C VAL A 134 -2.76 17.43 6.49
N ASP A 135 -2.13 16.98 5.41
CA ASP A 135 -0.90 17.60 4.91
C ASP A 135 -1.13 19.05 4.49
N SER A 136 -2.28 19.34 3.85
CA SER A 136 -2.68 20.70 3.52
C SER A 136 -2.92 21.54 4.78
N ALA A 137 -3.62 20.99 5.77
CA ALA A 137 -3.89 21.69 7.03
C ALA A 137 -2.59 22.03 7.76
N ILE A 138 -1.62 21.12 7.79
CA ILE A 138 -0.31 21.34 8.41
C ILE A 138 0.47 22.40 7.65
N LEU A 139 0.56 22.29 6.32
CA LEU A 139 1.25 23.25 5.46
C LEU A 139 0.72 24.68 5.70
N GLU A 140 -0.59 24.79 5.89
CA GLU A 140 -1.24 26.08 6.09
C GLU A 140 -1.25 26.58 7.54
N SER A 141 -0.86 25.74 8.48
CA SER A 141 -0.81 26.08 9.90
C SER A 141 0.51 26.74 10.33
N SER A 142 0.46 27.43 11.46
CA SER A 142 1.62 28.01 12.15
C SER A 142 2.60 26.97 12.72
N VAL A 143 2.22 25.69 12.78
CA VAL A 143 3.03 24.58 13.32
C VAL A 143 3.80 23.80 12.26
N MET A 144 3.78 24.25 11.00
CA MET A 144 4.57 23.65 9.92
C MET A 144 6.04 23.52 10.30
N GLY A 145 6.60 22.31 10.13
CA GLY A 145 7.99 21.99 10.47
C GLY A 145 8.28 21.81 11.98
N GLN A 146 7.28 21.92 12.85
CA GLN A 146 7.44 21.77 14.31
C GLN A 146 6.93 20.43 14.84
N LEU A 147 6.09 19.73 14.06
CA LEU A 147 5.49 18.47 14.45
C LEU A 147 6.40 17.29 14.11
N ASP A 148 6.50 16.31 15.01
CA ASP A 148 7.19 15.08 14.73
C ASP A 148 6.39 14.18 13.75
N ILE A 149 7.10 13.37 12.97
CA ILE A 149 6.51 12.49 11.94
C ILE A 149 5.52 11.50 12.56
N GLY A 150 5.78 11.02 13.79
CA GLY A 150 4.90 10.10 14.49
C GLY A 150 3.55 10.74 14.80
N PHE A 151 3.55 11.98 15.30
CA PHE A 151 2.35 12.76 15.55
C PHE A 151 1.59 13.07 14.26
N ILE A 152 2.28 13.48 13.19
CA ILE A 152 1.65 13.70 11.87
C ILE A 152 0.94 12.43 11.39
N ASN A 153 1.61 11.27 11.49
CA ASN A 153 1.00 10.00 11.12
C ASN A 153 -0.20 9.63 12.01
N GLY A 154 -0.17 10.00 13.30
CA GLY A 154 -1.30 9.86 14.22
C GLY A 154 -2.50 10.73 13.84
N LEU A 155 -2.27 11.96 13.35
CA LEU A 155 -3.32 12.84 12.83
C LEU A 155 -3.96 12.25 11.56
N LYS A 156 -3.13 11.77 10.63
CA LYS A 156 -3.59 11.08 9.42
C LYS A 156 -4.43 9.85 9.74
N ASP A 157 -3.99 9.02 10.69
CA ASP A 157 -4.75 7.86 11.15
C ASP A 157 -6.06 8.26 11.84
N THR A 158 -6.05 9.32 12.64
CA THR A 158 -7.26 9.85 13.28
C THR A 158 -8.31 10.26 12.24
N LEU A 159 -7.93 11.03 11.22
CA LEU A 159 -8.84 11.39 10.13
C LEU A 159 -9.35 10.15 9.40
N TYR A 160 -8.45 9.20 9.10
CA TYR A 160 -8.82 7.95 8.43
C TYR A 160 -9.85 7.12 9.19
N ARG A 161 -9.66 6.94 10.51
CA ARG A 161 -10.61 6.20 11.35
C ARG A 161 -11.97 6.89 11.40
N LEU A 162 -12.00 8.21 11.57
CA LEU A 162 -13.25 8.99 11.57
C LEU A 162 -13.97 8.91 10.21
N CYS A 163 -13.22 9.04 9.10
CA CYS A 163 -13.77 8.86 7.76
C CYS A 163 -14.35 7.46 7.52
N LYS A 164 -13.76 6.41 8.12
CA LYS A 164 -14.33 5.05 8.04
C LYS A 164 -15.63 4.91 8.81
N LEU A 165 -15.73 5.52 9.99
CA LEU A 165 -16.94 5.48 10.81
C LEU A 165 -18.10 6.22 10.14
N GLU A 166 -17.79 7.33 9.45
CA GLU A 166 -18.77 8.19 8.77
C GLU A 166 -18.77 8.01 7.25
N LEU A 167 -18.35 6.85 6.73
CA LEU A 167 -18.05 6.66 5.30
C LEU A 167 -19.16 7.14 4.34
N PRO A 168 -20.46 6.85 4.55
CA PRO A 168 -21.52 7.36 3.68
C PRO A 168 -21.61 8.90 3.68
N ARG A 169 -21.49 9.54 4.86
CA ARG A 169 -21.58 11.00 5.01
C ARG A 169 -20.34 11.71 4.46
N VAL A 170 -19.16 11.11 4.62
CA VAL A 170 -17.92 11.62 4.03
C VAL A 170 -17.96 11.49 2.49
N THR A 171 -18.50 10.40 1.96
CA THR A 171 -18.64 10.21 0.51
C THR A 171 -19.59 11.24 -0.10
N ASP A 172 -20.73 11.50 0.55
CA ASP A 172 -21.65 12.59 0.16
C ASP A 172 -20.93 13.96 0.15
N LEU A 173 -20.24 14.29 1.25
CA LEU A 173 -19.48 15.53 1.37
C LEU A 173 -18.47 15.67 0.23
N PHE A 174 -17.67 14.63 0.00
CA PHE A 174 -16.67 14.63 -1.07
C PHE A 174 -17.29 14.80 -2.45
N TYR A 175 -18.43 14.16 -2.71
CA TYR A 175 -19.14 14.32 -3.98
C TYR A 175 -19.64 15.75 -4.19
N ARG A 176 -20.31 16.35 -3.18
CA ARG A 176 -20.84 17.73 -3.26
C ARG A 176 -19.77 18.79 -3.45
N TYR A 177 -18.59 18.56 -2.88
CA TYR A 177 -17.45 19.46 -2.97
C TYR A 177 -16.46 19.11 -4.09
N GLN A 178 -16.80 18.13 -4.94
CA GLN A 178 -15.96 17.70 -6.07
C GLN A 178 -14.56 17.23 -5.65
N TYR A 179 -14.42 16.75 -4.40
CA TYR A 179 -13.17 16.31 -3.81
C TYR A 179 -12.45 15.27 -4.71
N PRO A 180 -11.12 15.37 -4.91
CA PRO A 180 -10.18 16.22 -4.19
C PRO A 180 -9.99 17.61 -4.83
N ASN A 181 -10.90 18.09 -5.67
CA ASN A 181 -10.78 19.40 -6.31
C ASN A 181 -11.57 20.51 -5.59
N ILE A 182 -11.24 20.75 -4.32
CA ILE A 182 -11.95 21.76 -3.52
C ILE A 182 -11.71 23.16 -4.11
N LYS A 183 -12.79 23.88 -4.44
CA LYS A 183 -12.66 25.24 -4.96
C LYS A 183 -12.29 26.20 -3.85
N SER A 184 -11.46 27.22 -4.14
CA SER A 184 -10.99 28.18 -3.12
C SER A 184 -12.13 28.88 -2.37
N ASN A 185 -13.26 29.19 -3.05
CA ASN A 185 -14.45 29.79 -2.43
C ASN A 185 -15.29 28.81 -1.60
N GLN A 186 -14.98 27.51 -1.62
CA GLN A 186 -15.66 26.44 -0.89
C GLN A 186 -14.85 25.88 0.28
N VAL A 187 -13.57 26.29 0.44
CA VAL A 187 -12.69 25.78 1.51
C VAL A 187 -13.30 25.96 2.90
N LEU A 188 -13.88 27.13 3.19
CA LEU A 188 -14.51 27.39 4.49
C LEU A 188 -15.66 26.43 4.76
N SER A 189 -16.59 26.29 3.82
CA SER A 189 -17.80 25.48 4.02
C SER A 189 -17.47 23.98 4.03
N PHE A 190 -16.53 23.54 3.19
CA PHE A 190 -16.00 22.17 3.23
C PHE A 190 -15.43 21.82 4.59
N ILE A 191 -14.55 22.68 5.14
CA ILE A 191 -13.91 22.46 6.44
C ILE A 191 -14.97 22.44 7.56
N GLN A 192 -15.91 23.39 7.55
CA GLN A 192 -16.96 23.45 8.57
C GLN A 192 -17.79 22.16 8.56
N GLU A 193 -18.29 21.75 7.39
CA GLU A 193 -19.08 20.52 7.27
C GLU A 193 -18.27 19.27 7.64
N LEU A 194 -17.02 19.14 7.17
CA LEU A 194 -16.15 18.01 7.52
C LEU A 194 -15.96 17.90 9.04
N THR A 195 -15.67 19.03 9.70
CA THR A 195 -15.44 19.01 11.16
C THR A 195 -16.72 18.77 11.96
N GLU A 196 -17.87 19.18 11.42
CA GLU A 196 -19.18 18.91 12.02
C GLU A 196 -19.57 17.42 11.90
N LEU A 197 -19.16 16.73 10.82
CA LEU A 197 -19.38 15.28 10.71
C LEU A 197 -18.78 14.50 11.90
N PHE A 198 -17.74 15.05 12.52
CA PHE A 198 -16.99 14.39 13.58
C PHE A 198 -17.29 14.93 14.99
N SER A 199 -18.26 15.82 15.16
CA SER A 199 -18.57 16.44 16.47
C SER A 199 -18.92 15.41 17.54
N ASP A 200 -19.65 14.35 17.19
CA ASP A 200 -20.05 13.25 18.10
C ASP A 200 -18.86 12.41 18.64
N TYR A 201 -17.66 12.58 18.07
CA TYR A 201 -16.45 11.85 18.44
C TYR A 201 -15.49 12.67 19.32
N GLU A 202 -15.79 13.95 19.60
CA GLU A 202 -14.89 14.85 20.35
C GLU A 202 -14.62 14.40 21.78
N ASP A 203 -15.64 13.84 22.44
CA ASP A 203 -15.55 13.36 23.82
C ASP A 203 -14.96 11.94 23.91
N GLN A 204 -14.74 11.27 22.78
CA GLN A 204 -14.14 9.95 22.76
C GLN A 204 -12.63 10.07 22.95
N PHE A 205 -12.12 9.49 24.04
CA PHE A 205 -10.71 9.57 24.43
C PHE A 205 -9.73 9.24 23.31
N GLU A 206 -10.05 8.24 22.47
CA GLU A 206 -9.20 7.78 21.37
C GLU A 206 -9.11 8.76 20.17
N PHE A 207 -10.04 9.70 20.06
CA PHE A 207 -10.09 10.69 18.97
C PHE A 207 -9.79 12.10 19.45
N HIS A 208 -10.02 12.40 20.73
CA HIS A 208 -9.98 13.75 21.29
C HIS A 208 -8.75 14.56 20.85
N LEU A 209 -7.53 14.10 21.19
CA LEU A 209 -6.30 14.84 20.88
C LEU A 209 -6.10 15.06 19.37
N GLY A 210 -6.29 14.01 18.58
CA GLY A 210 -6.09 14.06 17.13
C GLY A 210 -7.13 14.95 16.44
N LEU A 211 -8.40 14.81 16.80
CA LEU A 211 -9.50 15.57 16.24
C LEU A 211 -9.40 17.06 16.62
N THR A 212 -9.13 17.39 17.89
CA THR A 212 -8.92 18.78 18.31
C THR A 212 -7.78 19.43 17.54
N SER A 213 -6.67 18.70 17.35
CA SER A 213 -5.51 19.20 16.60
C SER A 213 -5.86 19.43 15.12
N ILE A 214 -6.53 18.48 14.47
CA ILE A 214 -7.01 18.60 13.08
C ILE A 214 -7.93 19.81 12.94
N LYS A 215 -8.93 19.97 13.82
CA LYS A 215 -9.86 21.12 13.78
C LYS A 215 -9.12 22.45 13.89
N GLN A 216 -8.11 22.55 14.77
CA GLN A 216 -7.33 23.77 14.91
C GLN A 216 -6.54 24.10 13.64
N MET A 217 -5.85 23.12 13.04
CA MET A 217 -5.07 23.33 11.82
C MET A 217 -5.98 23.67 10.63
N LEU A 218 -7.10 22.96 10.48
CA LEU A 218 -8.09 23.27 9.44
C LEU A 218 -8.68 24.68 9.63
N LYS A 219 -8.93 25.12 10.87
CA LYS A 219 -9.37 26.49 11.14
C LYS A 219 -8.33 27.52 10.69
N GLU A 220 -7.04 27.24 10.79
CA GLU A 220 -6.01 28.12 10.24
C GLU A 220 -6.02 28.12 8.71
N ALA A 221 -6.22 26.97 8.08
CA ALA A 221 -6.37 26.84 6.62
C ALA A 221 -7.55 27.68 6.07
N THR A 222 -8.67 27.79 6.83
CA THR A 222 -9.80 28.66 6.43
C THR A 222 -9.42 30.14 6.33
N LYS A 223 -8.45 30.63 7.13
CA LYS A 223 -8.00 32.03 7.07
C LYS A 223 -7.25 32.34 5.78
N LYS A 224 -6.66 31.31 5.16
CA LYS A 224 -5.92 31.39 3.90
C LYS A 224 -6.76 30.99 2.68
N ASN A 225 -7.96 30.45 2.89
CA ASN A 225 -8.80 29.85 1.84
C ASN A 225 -8.03 28.85 0.96
N SER A 226 -7.17 28.05 1.59
CA SER A 226 -6.29 27.10 0.92
C SER A 226 -6.28 25.74 1.60
N LEU A 227 -6.35 24.69 0.79
CA LEU A 227 -6.03 23.31 1.14
C LEU A 227 -5.16 22.73 0.01
N THR A 228 -3.92 23.21 -0.09
CA THR A 228 -3.03 23.11 -1.26
C THR A 228 -2.97 21.74 -1.98
N PHE A 229 -3.05 20.62 -1.27
CA PHE A 229 -2.95 19.27 -1.86
C PHE A 229 -4.30 18.66 -2.25
N VAL A 230 -5.41 19.35 -2.00
CA VAL A 230 -6.78 18.95 -2.40
C VAL A 230 -7.49 20.11 -3.10
N MET A 231 -6.74 20.81 -3.95
CA MET A 231 -7.20 21.89 -4.81
C MET A 231 -6.54 21.75 -6.19
N ASP A 232 -7.20 22.25 -7.23
CA ASP A 232 -6.71 22.19 -8.62
C ASP A 232 -6.50 20.76 -9.17
N GLU A 233 -7.23 19.79 -8.61
CA GLU A 233 -7.24 18.39 -9.01
C GLU A 233 -8.34 18.06 -10.04
N GLU A 234 -8.47 16.79 -10.45
CA GLU A 234 -9.60 16.33 -11.26
C GLU A 234 -10.82 16.05 -10.36
N ASP A 235 -11.99 16.60 -10.72
CA ASP A 235 -13.22 16.43 -9.95
C ASP A 235 -13.51 14.93 -9.70
N HIS A 236 -13.78 14.57 -8.43
CA HIS A 236 -14.16 13.22 -8.00
C HIS A 236 -13.09 12.14 -8.17
N VAL A 237 -11.88 12.48 -8.60
CA VAL A 237 -10.78 11.52 -8.83
C VAL A 237 -9.83 11.49 -7.65
N LEU A 238 -9.97 10.48 -6.82
CA LEU A 238 -9.19 10.32 -5.60
C LEU A 238 -7.80 9.75 -5.85
N MET A 239 -7.67 8.91 -6.88
CA MET A 239 -6.41 8.32 -7.29
C MET A 239 -6.45 8.11 -8.79
N LYS A 240 -5.63 8.87 -9.52
CA LYS A 240 -5.64 8.93 -10.98
C LYS A 240 -5.02 7.69 -11.63
N ASP A 241 -3.87 7.29 -11.11
CA ASP A 241 -3.06 6.17 -11.57
C ASP A 241 -2.18 5.66 -10.41
N PHE A 242 -1.39 4.61 -10.68
CA PHE A 242 -0.45 4.01 -9.73
C PHE A 242 1.01 4.22 -10.12
N PHE A 243 1.29 5.01 -11.16
CA PHE A 243 2.61 5.14 -11.77
C PHE A 243 3.68 5.51 -10.74
N HIS A 244 3.36 6.43 -9.83
CA HIS A 244 4.27 6.87 -8.77
C HIS A 244 4.76 5.72 -7.88
N PHE A 245 3.95 4.68 -7.66
CA PHE A 245 4.35 3.52 -6.85
C PHE A 245 5.32 2.60 -7.59
N TYR A 246 5.13 2.41 -8.89
CA TYR A 246 6.10 1.71 -9.75
C TYR A 246 7.42 2.48 -9.81
N PHE A 247 7.32 3.77 -10.09
CA PHE A 247 8.48 4.65 -10.21
C PHE A 247 9.30 4.73 -8.91
N ARG A 248 8.62 4.77 -7.75
CA ARG A 248 9.26 4.77 -6.44
C ARG A 248 10.22 3.61 -6.25
N LEU A 249 9.80 2.39 -6.60
CA LEU A 249 10.59 1.18 -6.39
C LEU A 249 11.91 1.23 -7.16
N ILE A 250 11.84 1.73 -8.39
CA ILE A 250 12.94 1.81 -9.36
C ILE A 250 14.05 2.75 -8.89
N TYR A 251 13.71 3.94 -8.38
CA TYR A 251 14.74 4.84 -7.84
C TYR A 251 15.16 4.47 -6.42
N THR A 252 14.30 3.84 -5.62
CA THR A 252 14.61 3.46 -4.22
C THR A 252 15.79 2.49 -4.17
N PHE A 253 15.79 1.48 -5.02
CA PHE A 253 16.89 0.52 -5.15
C PHE A 253 17.67 0.73 -6.44
N LYS A 254 18.17 1.94 -6.66
CA LYS A 254 18.82 2.36 -7.92
C LYS A 254 19.94 1.45 -8.46
N ASN A 255 20.58 0.67 -7.57
CA ASN A 255 21.67 -0.24 -7.93
C ASN A 255 21.18 -1.66 -8.30
N SER A 256 19.89 -1.92 -8.17
CA SER A 256 19.24 -3.21 -8.40
C SER A 256 18.56 -3.26 -9.77
N GLU A 257 18.29 -4.47 -10.23
CA GLU A 257 17.49 -4.73 -11.43
C GLU A 257 16.03 -4.95 -11.05
N HIS A 258 15.10 -4.39 -11.82
CA HIS A 258 13.67 -4.47 -11.59
C HIS A 258 12.95 -5.10 -12.79
N ILE A 259 12.35 -6.27 -12.59
CA ILE A 259 11.66 -7.03 -13.63
C ILE A 259 10.17 -7.04 -13.29
N LEU A 260 9.37 -6.32 -14.07
CA LEU A 260 7.96 -6.10 -13.81
C LEU A 260 7.08 -6.93 -14.75
N ASP A 261 5.91 -7.38 -14.28
CA ASP A 261 4.88 -7.85 -15.19
C ASP A 261 4.43 -6.73 -16.13
N ARG A 262 3.96 -7.13 -17.31
CA ARG A 262 3.55 -6.22 -18.36
C ARG A 262 2.23 -5.53 -17.98
N GLU A 263 2.33 -4.24 -17.66
CA GLU A 263 1.19 -3.34 -17.53
C GLU A 263 1.30 -2.21 -18.58
N GLU A 264 0.46 -2.26 -19.61
CA GLU A 264 0.55 -1.36 -20.79
C GLU A 264 0.36 0.14 -20.46
N SER A 265 -0.47 0.49 -19.48
CA SER A 265 -0.64 1.88 -19.03
C SER A 265 0.59 2.40 -18.30
N ILE A 266 1.21 1.58 -17.44
CA ILE A 266 2.46 1.94 -16.77
C ILE A 266 3.61 2.04 -17.77
N ILE A 267 3.70 1.11 -18.73
CA ILE A 267 4.69 1.16 -19.81
C ILE A 267 4.55 2.45 -20.61
N TYR A 268 3.31 2.83 -20.96
CA TYR A 268 3.04 4.06 -21.69
C TYR A 268 3.53 5.30 -20.93
N GLU A 269 3.23 5.39 -19.63
CA GLU A 269 3.68 6.51 -18.79
C GLU A 269 5.20 6.53 -18.60
N MET A 270 5.83 5.37 -18.36
CA MET A 270 7.29 5.26 -18.22
C MET A 270 8.02 5.69 -19.49
N ASN A 271 7.52 5.31 -20.67
CA ASN A 271 8.08 5.72 -21.96
C ASN A 271 7.97 7.24 -22.21
N GLY A 272 7.04 7.93 -21.52
CA GLY A 272 6.90 9.38 -21.57
C GLY A 272 8.02 10.15 -20.86
N ILE A 273 8.81 9.46 -20.02
CA ILE A 273 9.76 10.06 -19.07
C ILE A 273 11.18 9.56 -19.35
N LYS A 274 12.12 10.48 -19.48
CA LYS A 274 13.55 10.19 -19.56
C LYS A 274 14.17 10.37 -18.18
N LEU A 275 14.54 9.26 -17.54
CA LEU A 275 15.19 9.29 -16.23
C LEU A 275 16.68 9.62 -16.37
N THR A 276 17.17 10.49 -15.50
CA THR A 276 18.60 10.74 -15.32
C THR A 276 19.00 10.64 -13.85
N HIS A 277 20.21 10.15 -13.60
CA HIS A 277 20.86 10.20 -12.30
C HIS A 277 22.17 10.97 -12.46
N GLN A 278 22.26 12.14 -11.84
CA GLN A 278 23.39 13.06 -11.96
C GLN A 278 23.69 13.42 -13.43
N GLY A 279 22.64 13.68 -14.22
CA GLY A 279 22.76 14.02 -15.63
C GLY A 279 23.05 12.84 -16.58
N ILE A 280 23.23 11.63 -16.06
CA ILE A 280 23.46 10.41 -16.87
C ILE A 280 22.12 9.68 -17.08
N PRO A 281 21.79 9.22 -18.29
CA PRO A 281 20.60 8.39 -18.52
C PRO A 281 20.54 7.20 -17.54
N PHE A 282 19.39 7.00 -16.93
CA PHE A 282 19.18 5.99 -15.91
C PHE A 282 18.13 4.97 -16.37
N GLN A 283 18.51 3.69 -16.37
CA GLN A 283 17.61 2.58 -16.66
C GLN A 283 18.10 1.32 -15.93
N ASN A 284 17.28 0.79 -15.04
CA ASN A 284 17.53 -0.43 -14.27
C ASN A 284 16.27 -1.31 -14.16
N HIS A 285 15.31 -1.08 -15.05
CA HIS A 285 14.04 -1.80 -15.06
C HIS A 285 13.69 -2.31 -16.47
N GLU A 286 12.88 -3.37 -16.51
CA GLU A 286 12.30 -3.92 -17.73
C GLU A 286 10.92 -4.54 -17.44
N PHE A 287 10.11 -4.64 -18.48
CA PHE A 287 8.80 -5.29 -18.45
C PHE A 287 8.85 -6.62 -19.21
N ARG A 288 8.32 -7.69 -18.62
CA ARG A 288 8.28 -9.03 -19.23
C ARG A 288 6.87 -9.60 -19.23
N ASP A 289 6.60 -10.56 -20.12
CA ASP A 289 5.35 -11.31 -20.13
C ASP A 289 5.44 -12.42 -19.07
N SER A 290 4.53 -12.38 -18.08
CA SER A 290 4.43 -13.37 -17.00
C SER A 290 4.42 -14.82 -17.50
N LYS A 291 3.88 -15.12 -18.69
CA LYS A 291 3.86 -16.49 -19.27
C LYS A 291 5.26 -17.07 -19.46
N SER A 292 6.26 -16.22 -19.58
CA SER A 292 7.65 -16.60 -19.80
C SER A 292 8.55 -16.44 -18.57
N ASP A 293 8.05 -15.85 -17.47
CA ASP A 293 8.85 -15.60 -16.26
C ASP A 293 8.16 -16.14 -15.01
N LEU A 294 8.67 -17.26 -14.52
CA LEU A 294 8.15 -17.93 -13.33
C LEU A 294 8.18 -17.04 -12.08
N LEU A 295 9.19 -16.17 -11.91
CA LEU A 295 9.25 -15.34 -10.70
C LEU A 295 8.19 -14.24 -10.69
N ILE A 296 7.74 -13.76 -11.85
CA ILE A 296 6.55 -12.90 -11.97
C ILE A 296 5.31 -13.70 -11.53
N GLN A 297 5.13 -14.91 -12.06
CA GLN A 297 4.00 -15.79 -11.69
C GLN A 297 3.95 -16.12 -10.18
N LEU A 298 5.11 -16.34 -9.54
CA LEU A 298 5.17 -16.54 -8.10
C LEU A 298 4.90 -15.24 -7.33
N SER A 299 5.24 -14.09 -7.91
CA SER A 299 4.91 -12.78 -7.37
C SER A 299 3.40 -12.54 -7.35
N ASP A 300 2.64 -12.89 -8.40
CA ASP A 300 1.15 -12.90 -8.43
C ASP A 300 0.58 -13.61 -7.19
N VAL A 301 1.10 -14.82 -6.91
CA VAL A 301 0.63 -15.65 -5.78
C VAL A 301 0.82 -14.91 -4.46
N PHE A 302 2.01 -14.34 -4.25
CA PHE A 302 2.34 -13.66 -2.99
C PHE A 302 1.59 -12.34 -2.83
N VAL A 303 1.63 -11.44 -3.82
CA VAL A 303 0.94 -10.14 -3.73
C VAL A 303 -0.58 -10.31 -3.69
N GLY A 304 -1.11 -11.31 -4.40
CA GLY A 304 -2.53 -11.67 -4.32
C GLY A 304 -2.94 -12.10 -2.90
N LEU A 305 -2.08 -12.85 -2.19
CA LEU A 305 -2.32 -13.23 -0.80
C LEU A 305 -2.24 -12.02 0.14
N VAL A 306 -1.25 -11.14 -0.05
CA VAL A 306 -1.12 -9.87 0.69
C VAL A 306 -2.35 -8.98 0.45
N GLY A 307 -2.87 -8.92 -0.78
CA GLY A 307 -4.11 -8.22 -1.12
C GLY A 307 -5.31 -8.77 -0.34
N LYS A 308 -5.47 -10.09 -0.27
CA LYS A 308 -6.53 -10.72 0.55
C LYS A 308 -6.36 -10.43 2.05
N LEU A 309 -5.14 -10.48 2.55
CA LEU A 309 -4.83 -10.11 3.93
C LEU A 309 -5.21 -8.65 4.23
N SER A 310 -4.89 -7.72 3.32
CA SER A 310 -5.26 -6.31 3.51
C SER A 310 -6.78 -6.13 3.64
N THR A 311 -7.56 -6.88 2.85
CA THR A 311 -9.03 -6.84 2.93
C THR A 311 -9.53 -7.37 4.27
N PHE A 312 -8.95 -8.47 4.76
CA PHE A 312 -9.23 -9.03 6.09
C PHE A 312 -8.94 -8.01 7.20
N ILE A 313 -7.77 -7.36 7.17
CA ILE A 313 -7.34 -6.34 8.15
C ILE A 313 -8.26 -5.11 8.11
N ASN A 314 -8.51 -4.57 6.92
CA ASN A 314 -9.27 -3.34 6.75
C ASN A 314 -10.74 -3.50 7.18
N THR A 315 -11.30 -4.71 7.11
CA THR A 315 -12.72 -4.98 7.37
C THR A 315 -13.00 -5.37 8.81
N LEU A 316 -12.07 -6.05 9.49
CA LEU A 316 -12.30 -6.55 10.84
C LEU A 316 -11.78 -5.61 11.93
N SER A 317 -12.45 -5.66 13.09
CA SER A 317 -11.95 -5.05 14.32
C SER A 317 -10.77 -5.87 14.89
N PRO A 318 -9.92 -5.30 15.77
CA PRO A 318 -8.87 -6.06 16.44
C PRO A 318 -9.40 -7.30 17.19
N VAL A 319 -10.57 -7.19 17.84
CA VAL A 319 -11.20 -8.29 18.59
C VAL A 319 -11.67 -9.40 17.64
N ASP A 320 -12.24 -9.03 16.50
CA ASP A 320 -12.65 -10.02 15.48
C ASP A 320 -11.42 -10.72 14.88
N ILE A 321 -10.33 -9.98 14.59
CA ILE A 321 -9.07 -10.57 14.14
C ILE A 321 -8.54 -11.58 15.17
N GLU A 322 -8.49 -11.21 16.44
CA GLU A 322 -8.05 -12.12 17.50
C GLU A 322 -8.89 -13.40 17.55
N ARG A 323 -10.21 -13.27 17.46
CA ARG A 323 -11.14 -14.41 17.41
C ARG A 323 -10.86 -15.31 16.21
N GLU A 324 -10.80 -14.75 15.00
CA GLU A 324 -10.60 -15.52 13.76
C GLU A 324 -9.24 -16.24 13.76
N ILE A 325 -8.16 -15.55 14.17
CA ILE A 325 -6.80 -16.12 14.21
C ILE A 325 -6.69 -17.21 15.27
N THR A 326 -7.31 -17.04 16.44
CA THR A 326 -7.30 -18.05 17.51
C THR A 326 -8.03 -19.32 17.09
N ASN A 327 -9.14 -19.17 16.36
CA ASN A 327 -10.00 -20.26 15.89
C ASN A 327 -9.47 -21.00 14.65
N LEU A 328 -8.35 -20.57 14.06
CA LEU A 328 -7.73 -21.27 12.94
C LEU A 328 -7.41 -22.73 13.30
N THR A 329 -7.68 -23.63 12.34
CA THR A 329 -7.28 -25.04 12.42
C THR A 329 -5.76 -25.18 12.40
N GLY A 330 -5.23 -26.34 12.81
CA GLY A 330 -3.78 -26.60 12.79
C GLY A 330 -3.14 -26.39 11.40
N GLY A 331 -3.82 -26.81 10.33
CA GLY A 331 -3.35 -26.59 8.96
C GLY A 331 -3.32 -25.12 8.57
N GLN A 332 -4.36 -24.35 8.90
CA GLN A 332 -4.39 -22.91 8.64
C GLN A 332 -3.33 -22.16 9.45
N LYS A 333 -3.09 -22.55 10.71
CA LYS A 333 -2.02 -21.99 11.55
C LYS A 333 -0.64 -22.25 10.94
N SER A 334 -0.37 -23.47 10.45
CA SER A 334 0.86 -23.78 9.71
C SER A 334 1.05 -22.89 8.49
N CYS A 335 0.00 -22.76 7.66
CA CYS A 335 0.05 -21.95 6.45
C CYS A 335 0.29 -20.46 6.77
N LEU A 336 -0.39 -19.93 7.80
CA LEU A 336 -0.18 -18.56 8.27
C LEU A 336 1.23 -18.36 8.80
N ASP A 337 1.74 -19.30 9.61
CA ASP A 337 3.08 -19.25 10.16
C ASP A 337 4.15 -19.26 9.04
N ALA A 338 3.95 -20.05 7.98
CA ALA A 338 4.83 -20.03 6.82
C ALA A 338 4.84 -18.66 6.12
N PHE A 339 3.66 -18.06 5.92
CA PHE A 339 3.54 -16.71 5.35
C PHE A 339 4.24 -15.66 6.20
N LEU A 340 3.97 -15.62 7.50
CA LEU A 340 4.59 -14.64 8.42
C LEU A 340 6.10 -14.82 8.47
N LYS A 341 6.61 -16.06 8.47
CA LYS A 341 8.05 -16.34 8.44
C LYS A 341 8.72 -15.88 7.15
N VAL A 342 8.06 -15.96 6.00
CA VAL A 342 8.58 -15.38 4.74
C VAL A 342 8.76 -13.87 4.90
N ILE A 343 7.80 -13.18 5.52
CA ILE A 343 7.91 -11.74 5.79
C ILE A 343 9.03 -11.46 6.78
N VAL A 344 9.08 -12.15 7.94
CA VAL A 344 10.14 -11.98 8.95
C VAL A 344 11.53 -12.22 8.37
N LYS A 345 11.71 -13.27 7.56
CA LYS A 345 12.97 -13.56 6.88
C LYS A 345 13.42 -12.39 5.99
N SER A 346 12.48 -11.79 5.28
CA SER A 346 12.75 -10.71 4.34
C SER A 346 12.98 -9.38 5.05
N ASP A 347 12.22 -9.10 6.11
CA ASP A 347 12.39 -7.92 6.96
C ASP A 347 13.78 -7.91 7.63
N ARG A 348 14.20 -9.06 8.16
CA ARG A 348 15.54 -9.26 8.71
C ARG A 348 16.66 -9.08 7.70
N LYS A 349 16.38 -9.36 6.41
CA LYS A 349 17.34 -9.14 5.33
C LYS A 349 17.43 -7.64 5.04
N ASN A 350 16.29 -6.98 4.87
CA ASN A 350 16.20 -5.54 4.66
C ASN A 350 14.76 -5.05 4.88
N GLN A 351 14.54 -4.19 5.89
CA GLN A 351 13.21 -3.65 6.19
C GLN A 351 12.67 -2.76 5.05
N ALA A 352 13.55 -2.22 4.19
CA ALA A 352 13.13 -1.44 3.02
C ALA A 352 12.37 -2.26 1.96
N PHE A 353 12.33 -3.59 2.07
CA PHE A 353 11.51 -4.45 1.21
C PHE A 353 10.00 -4.27 1.44
N PHE A 354 9.60 -3.68 2.56
CA PHE A 354 8.19 -3.46 2.87
C PHE A 354 7.88 -1.97 2.97
N HIS A 355 6.99 -1.52 2.10
CA HIS A 355 6.47 -0.16 2.08
C HIS A 355 4.96 -0.17 2.28
N ASN A 356 4.45 0.69 3.15
CA ASN A 356 3.04 0.75 3.47
C ASN A 356 2.55 2.19 3.48
N VAL A 357 1.53 2.47 2.66
CA VAL A 357 0.74 3.70 2.69
C VAL A 357 -0.62 3.36 3.28
N ASN A 358 -0.65 3.24 4.61
CA ASN A 358 -1.79 2.75 5.40
C ASN A 358 -1.93 3.56 6.69
N GLY A 359 -3.15 3.59 7.24
CA GLY A 359 -3.37 4.09 8.59
C GLY A 359 -2.59 3.27 9.62
N LEU A 360 -2.06 3.93 10.64
CA LEU A 360 -1.33 3.28 11.75
C LEU A 360 -2.18 2.18 12.40
N SER A 361 -3.48 2.40 12.53
CA SER A 361 -4.44 1.46 13.07
C SER A 361 -4.53 0.14 12.27
N GLU A 362 -4.43 0.19 10.94
CA GLU A 362 -4.41 -1.01 10.10
C GLU A 362 -3.06 -1.74 10.19
N LEU A 363 -1.96 -0.98 10.32
CA LEU A 363 -0.64 -1.56 10.56
C LEU A 363 -0.56 -2.26 11.92
N ASP A 364 -1.19 -1.70 12.95
CA ASP A 364 -1.23 -2.30 14.28
C ASP A 364 -2.07 -3.58 14.32
N LYS A 365 -3.15 -3.66 13.52
CA LYS A 365 -3.86 -4.93 13.30
C LYS A 365 -2.98 -5.98 12.61
N PHE A 366 -2.12 -5.57 11.68
CA PHE A 366 -1.17 -6.52 11.09
C PHE A 366 -0.17 -7.02 12.14
N LYS A 367 0.40 -6.14 12.95
CA LYS A 367 1.28 -6.50 14.08
C LYS A 367 0.59 -7.41 15.09
N LEU A 368 -0.70 -7.20 15.37
CA LEU A 368 -1.50 -8.06 16.22
C LEU A 368 -1.48 -9.51 15.71
N ILE A 369 -1.59 -9.74 14.41
CA ILE A 369 -1.51 -11.09 13.81
C ILE A 369 -0.15 -11.74 14.09
N PHE A 370 0.96 -11.00 13.95
CA PHE A 370 2.31 -11.50 14.29
C PHE A 370 2.40 -11.88 15.78
N ASN A 371 1.93 -11.00 16.67
CA ASN A 371 1.95 -11.22 18.12
C ASN A 371 1.15 -12.46 18.53
N LEU A 372 -0.06 -12.64 17.99
CA LEU A 372 -0.92 -13.80 18.23
C LEU A 372 -0.29 -15.13 17.77
N ARG A 373 0.68 -15.05 16.84
CA ARG A 373 1.43 -16.21 16.35
C ARG A 373 2.83 -16.34 16.95
N GLY A 374 3.21 -15.46 17.88
CA GLY A 374 4.49 -15.53 18.59
C GLY A 374 5.69 -15.01 17.78
N TYR A 375 5.44 -14.13 16.82
CA TYR A 375 6.48 -13.40 16.10
C TYR A 375 6.42 -11.95 16.59
N SER A 376 7.50 -11.47 17.21
CA SER A 376 7.63 -10.10 17.72
C SER A 376 8.79 -9.38 17.05
#